data_AF-A0A0E3QQ31-F1
#
_entry.id   AF-A0A0E3QQ31-F1
#
_cell.length_a   1.000
_cell.length_b   1.000
_cell.length_c   1.000
_cell.angle_alpha   90.00
_cell.angle_beta   90.00
_cell.angle_gamma   90.00
#
_symmetry.space_group_name_H-M   'P 1'
#
loop_
_entity.id
_entity.type
_entity.pdbx_description
1 polymer ?
#
loop_
_entity_poly.entity_id
_entity_poly.type
_entity_poly.pdbx_seq_one_letter_code
_entity_poly.pdbx_strand_id
1 'polypeptide(L)' 'MIKINDDLIDCVSQKAKESERKKADHSFNKRSEEPFQLFLNAVEPGAYIRPHKHMGTNNNETLLILK' A
#
# COMPACT_ATOMS: atom_id res chain seq x y z
N MET A 1 1.46 10.65 14.90
CA MET A 1 1.59 10.99 13.47
C MET A 1 2.50 9.96 12.83
N ILE A 2 2.07 9.33 11.73
CA ILE A 2 2.92 8.37 11.00
C ILE A 2 3.92 9.18 10.18
N LYS A 3 5.21 8.86 10.31
CA LYS A 3 6.27 9.49 9.51
C LYS A 3 6.64 8.54 8.39
N ILE A 4 6.45 8.98 7.16
CA ILE A 4 6.92 8.28 5.95
C ILE A 4 8.21 8.99 5.53
N ASN A 5 9.34 8.29 5.59
CA ASN A 5 10.65 8.78 5.16
C ASN A 5 11.20 7.91 4.02
N ASP A 6 12.29 8.36 3.40
CA ASP A 6 12.92 7.66 2.29
C ASP A 6 13.37 6.24 2.68
N ASP A 7 13.91 6.05 3.89
CA ASP A 7 14.31 4.71 4.36
C ASP A 7 13.14 3.72 4.37
N LEU A 8 11.96 4.15 4.83
CA LEU A 8 10.75 3.31 4.83
C LEU A 8 10.29 3.04 3.40
N ILE A 9 10.29 4.05 2.53
CA ILE A 9 9.89 3.90 1.12
C ILE A 9 10.82 2.91 0.42
N ASP A 10 12.13 3.07 0.56
CA ASP A 10 13.15 2.24 -0.07
C ASP A 10 13.09 0.80 0.47
N CYS A 11 12.83 0.61 1.77
CA CYS A 11 12.63 -0.71 2.37
C CYS A 11 11.43 -1.45 1.75
N VAL A 12 10.28 -0.77 1.61
CA VAL A 12 9.06 -1.38 1.05
C VAL A 12 9.21 -1.59 -0.47
N SER A 13 9.87 -0.69 -1.19
CA SER A 13 10.25 -0.86 -2.60
C SER A 13 11.17 -2.06 -2.80
N GLN A 14 12.18 -2.25 -1.96
CA GLN A 14 13.06 -3.41 -2.05
C GLN A 14 12.30 -4.73 -1.87
N LYS A 15 11.39 -4.79 -0.88
CA LYS A 15 10.48 -5.93 -0.70
C LYS A 15 9.61 -6.19 -1.93
N ALA A 16 9.12 -5.13 -2.56
CA ALA A 16 8.35 -5.25 -3.79
C ALA A 16 9.19 -5.79 -4.95
N LYS A 17 10.45 -5.34 -5.11
CA LYS A 17 11.36 -5.82 -6.17
C LYS A 17 11.67 -7.30 -6.03
N GLU A 18 11.81 -7.79 -4.80
CA GLU A 18 12.09 -9.19 -4.49
C GLU A 18 10.86 -10.08 -4.61
N SER A 19 9.64 -9.51 -4.54
CA SER A 19 8.42 -10.30 -4.68
C SER A 19 8.14 -10.66 -6.14
N GLU A 20 7.64 -11.88 -6.37
CA GLU A 20 7.12 -12.30 -7.69
C GLU A 20 6.02 -11.35 -8.18
N ARG A 21 5.20 -10.89 -7.22
CA ARG A 21 4.15 -9.86 -7.33
C ARG A 21 4.61 -8.54 -7.97
N LYS A 22 5.91 -8.22 -7.82
CA LYS A 22 6.48 -6.88 -8.01
C LYS A 22 5.78 -5.80 -7.19
N LYS A 23 5.22 -6.20 -6.05
CA LYS A 23 4.49 -5.31 -5.13
C LYS A 23 4.61 -5.78 -3.70
N ALA A 24 4.56 -4.85 -2.76
CA ALA A 24 4.55 -5.11 -1.33
C ALA A 24 3.74 -4.02 -0.62
N ASP A 25 3.10 -4.39 0.48
CA ASP A 25 2.39 -3.47 1.36
C ASP A 25 3.05 -3.43 2.76
N HIS A 26 2.89 -2.29 3.43
CA HIS A 26 3.26 -2.09 4.82
C HIS A 26 2.08 -1.46 5.54
N SER A 27 1.34 -2.29 6.30
CA SER A 27 0.20 -1.83 7.09
C SER A 27 0.64 -1.02 8.30
N PHE A 28 -0.07 0.09 8.54
CA PHE A 28 0.07 0.91 9.74
C PHE A 28 -0.99 0.59 10.80
N ASN A 29 -1.96 -0.27 10.47
CA ASN A 29 -2.97 -0.71 11.42
C ASN A 29 -2.34 -1.62 12.48
N LYS A 30 -2.70 -1.39 13.74
CA LYS A 30 -2.28 -2.22 14.89
C LYS A 30 -3.27 -3.35 15.16
N ARG A 31 -4.53 -3.18 14.72
CA ARG A 31 -5.62 -4.14 14.92
C ARG A 31 -6.47 -4.27 13.66
N SER A 32 -7.11 -5.44 13.51
CA SER A 32 -8.02 -5.74 12.40
C SER A 32 -9.33 -4.96 12.46
N GLU A 33 -9.76 -4.52 13.64
CA GLU A 33 -11.04 -3.83 13.82
C GLU A 33 -10.96 -2.32 13.56
N GLU A 34 -9.80 -1.82 13.13
CA GLU A 34 -9.65 -0.41 12.81
C GLU A 34 -10.57 0.00 11.64
N PRO A 35 -11.22 1.17 11.72
CA PRO A 35 -12.28 1.55 10.78
C PRO A 35 -11.77 1.82 9.37
N PHE A 36 -10.46 1.98 9.19
CA PHE A 36 -9.82 2.22 7.90
C PHE A 36 -8.59 1.34 7.76
N GLN A 37 -8.37 0.80 6.56
CA GLN A 37 -7.10 0.18 6.21
C GLN A 37 -6.13 1.27 5.78
N LEU A 38 -5.01 1.39 6.48
CA LEU A 38 -3.98 2.38 6.18
C LEU A 38 -2.66 1.65 5.95
N PHE A 39 -2.14 1.76 4.73
CA PHE A 39 -0.95 1.01 4.32
C PHE A 39 -0.15 1.80 3.29
N LEU A 40 1.17 1.62 3.32
CA LEU A 40 2.09 2.09 2.28
C LEU A 40 2.28 0.96 1.27
N ASN A 41 1.98 1.21 0.01
CA ASN A 41 2.21 0.25 -1.07
C ASN A 41 3.45 0.65 -1.87
N ALA A 42 4.31 -0.32 -2.16
CA ALA A 42 5.28 -0.21 -3.24
C ALA A 42 4.84 -1.07 -4.42
N VAL A 43 4.94 -0.50 -5.61
CA VAL A 43 4.53 -1.10 -6.88
C VAL A 43 5.65 -0.87 -7.88
N GLU A 44 6.29 -1.95 -8.31
CA GLU A 44 7.47 -1.90 -9.17
C GLU A 44 7.10 -2.10 -10.66
N PRO A 45 7.96 -1.69 -11.60
CA PRO A 45 7.73 -1.91 -13.01
C PRO A 45 7.41 -3.38 -13.35
N GLY A 46 6.37 -3.58 -14.16
CA GLY A 46 5.85 -4.92 -14.51
C GLY A 46 4.84 -5.49 -13.52
N ALA A 47 4.60 -4.83 -12.38
CA ALA A 47 3.50 -5.21 -11.49
C ALA A 47 2.14 -4.98 -12.14
N TYR A 48 1.18 -5.85 -11.81
CA TYR A 48 -0.22 -5.70 -12.21
C TYR A 48 -1.11 -5.44 -11.01
N ILE A 49 -1.84 -4.33 -11.05
CA ILE A 49 -2.93 -4.03 -10.13
C ILE A 49 -4.24 -4.28 -10.89
N ARG A 50 -5.02 -5.23 -10.39
CA ARG A 50 -6.31 -5.56 -10.98
C ARG A 50 -7.27 -4.37 -10.81
N PRO A 51 -7.87 -3.85 -11.90
CA PRO A 51 -8.94 -2.87 -11.80
C PRO A 51 -10.09 -3.46 -11.00
N HIS A 52 -10.60 -2.69 -10.04
CA HIS A 52 -11.74 -3.08 -9.23
C HIS A 52 -12.55 -1.85 -8.86
N LYS A 53 -13.74 -2.10 -8.31
CA LYS A 53 -14.64 -1.06 -7.81
C LYS A 53 -15.20 -1.47 -6.46
N HIS A 54 -15.47 -0.49 -5.62
CA HIS A 54 -16.24 -0.67 -4.40
C HIS A 54 -17.72 -0.39 -4.69
N MET A 55 -18.59 -1.35 -4.35
CA MET A 55 -20.04 -1.24 -4.58
C MET A 55 -20.81 -0.73 -3.34
N GLY A 56 -20.18 -0.75 -2.16
CA GLY A 56 -20.78 -0.30 -0.90
C GLY A 56 -20.46 1.16 -0.60
N THR A 57 -21.37 1.84 0.11
CA THR A 57 -21.24 3.27 0.46
C THR A 57 -20.12 3.59 1.45
N ASN A 58 -19.62 2.58 2.17
CA ASN A 58 -18.64 2.75 3.27
C ASN A 58 -17.23 2.25 2.91
N ASN A 59 -16.96 2.01 1.62
CA ASN A 59 -15.69 1.45 1.14
C ASN A 59 -14.94 2.48 0.28
N ASN A 60 -14.83 3.71 0.79
CA ASN A 60 -14.08 4.76 0.09
C ASN A 60 -12.59 4.47 0.20
N GLU A 61 -11.86 4.61 -0.91
CA GLU A 61 -10.41 4.50 -0.96
C GLU A 61 -9.80 5.84 -1.37
N THR A 62 -8.65 6.18 -0.81
CA THR A 62 -7.88 7.37 -1.19
C THR A 62 -6.45 6.94 -1.46
N LEU A 63 -5.94 7.36 -2.62
CA LEU A 63 -4.58 7.05 -3.07
C LEU A 63 -3.77 8.33 -3.10
N LEU A 64 -2.58 8.30 -2.50
CA LEU A 64 -1.59 9.37 -2.57
C LEU A 64 -0.32 8.82 -3.23
N ILE A 65 0.10 9.45 -4.32
CA ILE A 65 1.36 9.12 -4.99
C ILE A 65 2.47 9.89 -4.28
N LEU A 66 3.46 9.16 -3.78
CA LEU A 66 4.59 9.73 -3.04
C LEU A 66 5.84 9.87 -3.93
N LYS A 67 6.07 8.94 -4.86
CA LYS A 67 7.25 8.84 -5.72
C LYS A 67 6.93 8.08 -6.99
#